data_AF-A0A3D5BT04-F1
#
_entry.id   AF-A0A3D5BT04-F1
#
_cell.length_a   1.000
_cell.length_b   1.000
_cell.length_c   1.000
_cell.angle_alpha   90.00
_cell.angle_beta   90.00
_cell.angle_gamma   90.00
#
_symmetry.space_group_name_H-M   'P 1'
#
loop_
_entity.id
_entity.type
_entity.pdbx_description
1 polymer ?
#
loop_
_entity_poly.entity_id
_entity_poly.type
_entity_poly.pdbx_seq_one_letter_code
_entity_poly.pdbx_strand_id
1 'polypeptide(L)' 'MLSESIWILPALPALGALANGLLGAGWREKGIAAVAVGSVGLALAAALALLADMLSLPEGDRTFSI' A
#
# COMPACT_ATOMS: atom_id res chain seq x y z
N MET A 1 1.14 -15.22 3.45
CA MET A 1 0.33 -14.86 2.26
C MET A 1 0.60 -13.43 1.78
N LEU A 2 0.82 -12.43 2.65
CA LEU A 2 1.21 -11.08 2.21
C LEU A 2 2.70 -10.97 1.82
N SER A 3 3.56 -11.83 2.39
CA SER A 3 5.02 -11.81 2.24
C SER A 3 5.49 -12.02 0.78
N GLU A 4 4.68 -12.70 -0.06
CA GLU A 4 4.90 -12.83 -1.51
C GLU A 4 4.44 -11.61 -2.32
N SER A 5 3.73 -10.67 -1.70
CA SER A 5 3.11 -9.51 -2.35
C SER A 5 3.62 -8.19 -1.77
N ILE A 6 4.94 -8.08 -1.53
CA ILE A 6 5.59 -6.80 -1.17
C ILE A 6 5.29 -5.69 -2.20
N TRP A 7 5.00 -6.08 -3.44
CA TRP A 7 4.56 -5.20 -4.52
C TRP A 7 3.28 -4.42 -4.21
N ILE A 8 2.46 -4.85 -3.25
CA ILE A 8 1.27 -4.09 -2.83
C ILE A 8 1.65 -2.71 -2.26
N LEU A 9 2.84 -2.57 -1.64
CA LEU A 9 3.29 -1.32 -1.04
C LEU A 9 3.46 -0.20 -2.08
N PRO A 10 4.18 -0.40 -3.20
CA PRO A 10 4.24 0.60 -4.26
C PRO A 10 2.99 0.61 -5.15
N ALA A 11 2.29 -0.52 -5.31
CA ALA A 11 1.13 -0.60 -6.19
C ALA A 11 -0.06 0.22 -5.67
N LEU A 12 -0.34 0.20 -4.37
CA LEU A 12 -1.44 0.96 -3.77
C LEU A 12 -1.33 2.48 -4.02
N PRO A 13 -0.20 3.14 -3.70
CA PRO A 13 0.01 4.55 -4.01
C PRO A 13 0.00 4.84 -5.51
N ALA A 14 0.57 3.95 -6.33
CA ALA A 14 0.56 4.11 -7.79
C ALA A 14 -0.87 4.07 -8.34
N LEU A 15 -1.72 3.16 -7.86
CA LEU A 15 -3.14 3.10 -8.21
C LEU A 15 -3.90 4.34 -7.74
N GLY A 16 -3.60 4.85 -6.55
CA GLY A 16 -4.17 6.11 -6.05
C GLY A 16 -3.80 7.31 -6.93
N ALA A 17 -2.53 7.39 -7.36
CA ALA A 17 -2.06 8.42 -8.28
C ALA A 17 -2.71 8.29 -9.67
N LEU A 18 -2.83 7.06 -10.20
CA LEU A 18 -3.51 6.77 -11.46
C LEU A 18 -4.99 7.16 -11.41
N ALA A 19 -5.71 6.78 -10.35
CA ALA A 19 -7.11 7.13 -10.17
C ALA A 19 -7.30 8.65 -10.13
N ASN A 20 -6.47 9.38 -9.38
CA ASN A 20 -6.51 10.83 -9.33
C ASN A 20 -6.13 11.48 -10.67
N GLY A 21 -5.11 10.97 -11.37
CA GLY A 21 -4.66 11.52 -12.65
C GLY A 21 -5.62 11.29 -13.80
N LEU A 22 -6.31 10.14 -13.84
CA LEU A 22 -7.21 9.77 -14.95
C LEU A 22 -8.65 10.20 -14.71
N LEU A 23 -9.14 10.11 -13.46
CA LEU A 23 -10.56 10.31 -13.13
C LEU A 23 -10.80 11.53 -12.23
N GLY A 24 -9.74 12.06 -11.59
CA GLY A 24 -9.84 13.12 -10.59
C GLY A 24 -10.24 14.49 -11.16
N ALA A 25 -10.16 14.70 -12.47
CA ALA A 25 -10.53 15.97 -13.11
C ALA A 25 -12.00 16.40 -12.85
N GLY A 26 -12.90 15.43 -12.64
CA GLY A 26 -14.30 15.69 -12.32
C GLY A 26 -14.63 15.69 -10.82
N TRP A 27 -13.64 15.46 -9.95
CA TRP A 27 -13.87 15.30 -8.51
C TRP A 27 -13.66 16.60 -7.75
N ARG A 28 -14.34 16.73 -6.61
CA ARG A 28 -14.05 17.79 -5.64
C ARG A 28 -12.69 17.52 -5.01
N GLU A 29 -11.98 18.57 -4.61
CA GLU A 29 -10.67 18.50 -3.95
C GLU A 29 -10.61 17.46 -2.81
N LYS A 30 -11.67 17.41 -1.99
CA LYS A 30 -11.80 16.43 -0.90
C LYS A 30 -11.75 14.97 -1.38
N GLY A 31 -12.31 14.67 -2.56
CA GLY A 31 -12.29 13.32 -3.13
C GLY A 31 -10.89 12.93 -3.61
N ILE A 32 -10.20 13.85 -4.30
CA ILE A 32 -8.82 13.66 -4.75
C ILE A 32 -7.89 13.42 -3.54
N ALA A 33 -8.04 14.26 -2.51
CA ALA A 33 -7.28 14.13 -1.26
C ALA A 33 -7.58 12.82 -0.54
N ALA A 34 -8.86 12.40 -0.46
CA ALA A 34 -9.24 11.14 0.17
C ALA A 34 -8.63 9.92 -0.54
N VAL A 35 -8.59 9.90 -1.88
CA VAL A 35 -7.97 8.79 -2.64
C VAL A 35 -6.45 8.80 -2.49
N ALA A 36 -5.81 9.97 -2.53
CA ALA A 36 -4.37 10.10 -2.33
C ALA A 36 -3.97 9.58 -0.94
N VAL A 37 -4.56 10.15 0.12
CA VAL A 37 -4.24 9.79 1.51
C VAL A 37 -4.68 8.36 1.82
N GLY A 38 -5.84 7.93 1.33
CA GLY A 38 -6.35 6.57 1.52
C GLY A 38 -5.43 5.52 0.90
N SER A 39 -4.93 5.74 -0.32
CA SER A 39 -4.00 4.81 -0.98
C SER A 39 -2.68 4.65 -0.22
N VAL A 40 -2.11 5.75 0.26
CA VAL A 40 -0.88 5.74 1.09
C VAL A 40 -1.15 5.11 2.46
N GLY A 41 -2.29 5.42 3.08
CA GLY A 41 -2.70 4.83 4.35
C GLY A 41 -2.91 3.31 4.27
N LEU A 42 -3.51 2.82 3.18
CA LEU A 42 -3.64 1.38 2.93
C LEU A 42 -2.27 0.72 2.71
N ALA A 43 -1.36 1.37 1.99
CA ALA A 43 0.00 0.88 1.82
C ALA A 43 0.75 0.78 3.16
N LEU A 44 0.57 1.78 4.03
CA LEU A 44 1.11 1.76 5.40
C LEU A 44 0.49 0.63 6.23
N ALA A 45 -0.83 0.45 6.18
CA ALA A 45 -1.48 -0.65 6.89
C ALA A 45 -0.98 -2.02 6.42
N ALA A 46 -0.78 -2.21 5.11
CA ALA A 46 -0.18 -3.41 4.55
C ALA A 46 1.28 -3.60 5.01
N ALA A 47 2.07 -2.53 5.06
CA ALA A 47 3.44 -2.57 5.57
C ALA A 47 3.50 -3.00 7.05
N LEU A 48 2.60 -2.48 7.88
CA LEU A 48 2.49 -2.87 9.29
C LEU A 48 2.06 -4.33 9.46
N ALA A 49 1.12 -4.80 8.63
CA ALA A 49 0.71 -6.21 8.62
C ALA A 49 1.87 -7.15 8.24
N LEU A 50 2.66 -6.78 7.22
CA LEU A 50 3.87 -7.52 6.83
C LEU A 50 4.93 -7.52 7.93
N LEU A 51 5.13 -6.38 8.59
CA LEU A 51 6.06 -6.28 9.71
C LEU A 51 5.61 -7.18 10.87
N ALA A 52 4.32 -7.17 11.21
CA ALA A 52 3.77 -8.03 12.24
C ALA A 52 3.93 -9.52 11.89
N ASP A 53 3.71 -9.90 10.63
CA ASP A 53 3.93 -11.25 10.12
C ASP A 53 5.41 -11.64 10.28
N MET A 54 6.35 -10.81 9.79
CA MET A 54 7.79 -11.04 9.92
C MET A 54 8.27 -11.16 11.38
N LEU A 55 7.77 -10.31 12.27
CA LEU A 55 8.12 -10.37 13.69
C LEU A 55 7.60 -11.66 14.35
N SER A 56 6.57 -12.29 13.80
CA SER A 56 6.03 -13.57 14.27
C SER A 56 6.86 -14.77 13.78
N LEU A 57 7.72 -14.59 12.77
CA LEU A 57 8.60 -15.66 12.27
C LEU A 57 9.89 -15.80 13.13
N PRO A 58 10.45 -17.02 13.21
CA PRO A 58 11.79 -17.25 13.74
C PRO A 58 12.84 -16.41 13.02
N GLU A 59 13.92 -16.05 13.72
CA GLU A 59 14.93 -15.09 13.23
C GLU A 59 15.55 -15.47 11.87
N GLY A 60 15.69 -16.77 11.60
CA GLY A 60 16.26 -17.28 10.35
C GLY A 60 15.36 -17.14 9.12
N ASP A 61 14.05 -16.93 9.31
CA ASP A 61 13.05 -16.93 8.24
C ASP A 61 12.49 -15.52 7.93
N ARG A 62 13.07 -14.46 8.53
CA ARG A 62 12.62 -13.06 8.36
C ARG A 62 13.16 -12.42 7.08
N THR A 63 13.02 -13.10 5.95
CA THR A 63 13.52 -12.65 4.65
C THR A 63 12.37 -12.45 3.67
N PHE A 64 12.44 -11.36 2.90
CA PHE A 64 11.59 -11.18 1.73
C PHE A 64 12.30 -11.72 0.49
N SER A 65 11.59 -12.51 -0.31
CA SER A 65 12.01 -12.87 -1.67
C SER A 65 11.45 -11.83 -2.63
N ILE A 66 12.31 -11.16 -3.40
CA ILE A 66 11.95 -10.07 -4.32
C ILE A 66 12.06 -10.58 -5.76
#